data_AF-A0A946DXI1-F1
#
_entry.id   AF-A0A946DXI1-F1
#
_cell.length_a   1.000
_cell.length_b   1.000
_cell.length_c   1.000
_cell.angle_alpha   90.00
_cell.angle_beta   90.00
_cell.angle_gamma   90.00
#
_symmetry.space_group_name_H-M   'P 1'
#
loop_
_entity.id
_entity.type
_entity.pdbx_description
1 polymer ?
#
loop_
_entity_poly.entity_id
_entity_poly.type
_entity_poly.pdbx_seq_one_letter_code
_entity_poly.pdbx_strand_id
1 'polypeptide(L)'
;MNAAAANSAPTNLALDVEAVRRDFPILSREVYGKPLVYLDSAASAQKPRQVIDAESRVYEEEYANVHRGVHYLSQVATDKFEATRTRIQQFLNAASENEIVFVRGGTEGVNLVAQTWGRQELNEGDEILISTLEHHANIVPWHLLAAEKGLVVKGIPIHDDGQIDMDAYRSLLNERTKLVALTQMSNALGIITPAQEMIRLAHDAGARVMLDGCQAVSHSAVDVQALDCDFYVFSGHKIYGPTGIGALYGKAELLE
;
A
#
# COMPACT_ATOMS: atom_id res chain seq x y z
N MET A 1 -17.38 22.47 -46.09
CA MET A 1 -16.42 21.67 -45.29
C MET A 1 -16.69 21.96 -43.84
N ASN A 2 -17.29 21.01 -43.11
CA ASN A 2 -17.24 20.96 -41.65
C ASN A 2 -17.54 19.51 -41.29
N ALA A 3 -16.46 18.77 -41.02
CA ALA A 3 -16.52 17.43 -40.48
C ALA A 3 -17.01 17.54 -39.03
N ALA A 4 -18.23 17.06 -38.78
CA ALA A 4 -18.66 16.80 -37.42
C ALA A 4 -17.85 15.59 -36.92
N ALA A 5 -16.93 15.85 -35.99
CA ALA A 5 -16.24 14.82 -35.26
C ALA A 5 -17.29 13.98 -34.51
N ALA A 6 -17.40 12.71 -34.90
CA ALA A 6 -18.19 11.73 -34.18
C ALA A 6 -17.54 11.55 -32.80
N ASN A 7 -18.25 12.02 -31.77
CA ASN A 7 -17.88 11.81 -30.38
C ASN A 7 -18.14 10.34 -30.05
N SER A 8 -17.14 9.48 -30.23
CA SER A 8 -17.23 8.08 -29.83
C SER A 8 -17.16 8.00 -28.31
N ALA A 9 -18.30 7.77 -27.67
CA ALA A 9 -18.34 7.37 -26.27
C ALA A 9 -17.43 6.14 -26.04
N PRO A 10 -16.71 6.07 -24.91
CA PRO A 10 -15.86 4.93 -24.62
C PRO A 10 -16.71 3.66 -24.60
N THR A 11 -16.37 2.71 -25.48
CA THR A 11 -16.92 1.36 -25.48
C THR A 11 -16.65 0.71 -24.13
N ASN A 12 -17.71 0.52 -23.36
CA ASN A 12 -17.70 -0.27 -22.14
C ASN A 12 -17.48 -1.75 -22.53
N LEU A 13 -16.22 -2.15 -22.72
CA LEU A 13 -15.85 -3.55 -22.89
C LEU A 13 -16.15 -4.25 -21.56
N ALA A 14 -17.29 -4.94 -21.50
CA ALA A 14 -17.65 -5.78 -20.37
C ALA A 14 -16.50 -6.76 -20.07
N LEU A 15 -16.06 -6.77 -18.81
CA LEU A 15 -15.00 -7.65 -18.32
C LEU A 15 -15.40 -9.12 -18.49
N ASP A 16 -14.63 -9.89 -19.28
CA ASP A 16 -14.78 -11.35 -19.36
C ASP A 16 -14.13 -12.01 -18.13
N VAL A 17 -14.93 -12.19 -17.08
CA VAL A 17 -14.47 -12.81 -15.83
C VAL A 17 -14.02 -14.26 -16.01
N GLU A 18 -14.59 -15.00 -16.97
CA GLU A 18 -14.20 -16.38 -17.21
C GLU A 18 -12.84 -16.46 -17.90
N ALA A 19 -12.51 -15.50 -18.77
CA ALA A 19 -11.15 -15.33 -19.28
C ALA A 19 -10.15 -15.05 -18.15
N VAL A 20 -10.47 -14.11 -17.25
CA VAL A 20 -9.61 -13.81 -16.10
C VAL A 20 -9.43 -15.04 -15.20
N ARG A 21 -10.51 -15.78 -14.89
CA ARG A 21 -10.45 -16.99 -14.04
C ARG A 21 -9.54 -18.08 -14.61
N ARG A 22 -9.45 -18.23 -15.94
CA ARG A 22 -8.55 -19.19 -16.59
C ARG A 22 -7.07 -18.92 -16.31
N ASP A 23 -6.70 -17.67 -16.05
CA ASP A 23 -5.34 -17.31 -15.69
C ASP A 23 -4.97 -17.73 -14.27
N PHE A 24 -5.94 -18.02 -13.39
CA PHE A 24 -5.69 -18.45 -12.01
C PHE A 24 -5.82 -19.98 -11.88
N PRO A 25 -4.73 -20.74 -12.03
CA PRO A 25 -4.80 -22.19 -12.11
C PRO A 25 -5.39 -22.86 -10.86
N ILE A 26 -5.29 -22.23 -9.69
CA ILE A 26 -5.84 -22.77 -8.44
C ILE A 26 -7.37 -22.75 -8.41
N LEU A 27 -8.03 -21.86 -9.15
CA LEU A 27 -9.49 -21.69 -9.10
C LEU A 27 -10.26 -22.83 -9.79
N SER A 28 -9.58 -23.68 -10.56
CA SER A 28 -10.17 -24.89 -11.16
C SER A 28 -10.11 -26.13 -10.24
N ARG A 29 -9.47 -26.01 -9.06
CA ARG A 29 -9.35 -27.13 -8.12
C ARG A 29 -10.67 -27.45 -7.43
N GLU A 30 -10.81 -28.71 -7.04
CA GLU A 30 -11.80 -29.15 -6.07
C GLU A 30 -11.22 -29.19 -4.67
N VAL A 31 -12.05 -28.86 -3.67
CA VAL A 31 -11.75 -28.95 -2.24
C VAL A 31 -12.91 -29.68 -1.58
N TYR A 32 -12.62 -30.79 -0.90
CA TYR A 32 -13.62 -31.71 -0.34
C TYR A 32 -14.64 -32.22 -1.38
N GLY A 33 -14.18 -32.50 -2.61
CA GLY A 33 -15.02 -33.01 -3.71
C GLY A 33 -16.01 -32.00 -4.29
N LYS A 34 -15.77 -30.70 -4.09
CA LYS A 34 -16.60 -29.60 -4.62
C LYS A 34 -15.72 -28.53 -5.27
N PRO A 35 -16.22 -27.79 -6.28
CA PRO A 35 -15.49 -26.67 -6.88
C PRO A 35 -15.07 -25.62 -5.85
N LEU A 36 -13.83 -25.14 -5.94
CA LEU A 36 -13.32 -24.09 -5.05
C LEU A 36 -14.07 -22.76 -5.27
N VAL A 37 -14.60 -22.21 -4.18
CA VAL A 37 -15.12 -20.83 -4.09
C VAL A 37 -14.28 -20.10 -3.04
N TYR A 38 -13.22 -19.42 -3.48
CA TYR A 38 -12.28 -18.73 -2.59
C TYR A 38 -12.73 -17.29 -2.33
N LEU A 39 -13.22 -17.02 -1.12
CA LEU A 39 -13.74 -15.71 -0.68
C LEU A 39 -12.90 -15.12 0.47
N ASP A 40 -11.59 -15.27 0.38
CA ASP A 40 -10.64 -14.84 1.42
C ASP A 40 -9.47 -14.02 0.84
N SER A 41 -9.69 -13.40 -0.33
CA SER A 41 -8.65 -12.60 -1.03
C SER A 41 -8.17 -11.40 -0.23
N ALA A 42 -8.99 -10.87 0.68
CA ALA A 42 -8.62 -9.78 1.60
C ALA A 42 -7.49 -10.19 2.56
N ALA A 43 -7.33 -11.48 2.86
CA ALA A 43 -6.18 -12.02 3.58
C ALA A 43 -4.98 -12.20 2.63
N SER A 44 -5.15 -12.96 1.53
CA SER A 44 -4.18 -13.03 0.44
C SER A 44 -4.84 -13.45 -0.86
N ALA A 45 -4.50 -12.78 -1.96
CA ALA A 45 -5.01 -13.09 -3.27
C ALA A 45 -4.36 -14.36 -3.87
N GLN A 46 -5.09 -15.02 -4.77
CA GLN A 46 -4.53 -16.07 -5.63
C GLN A 46 -3.60 -15.46 -6.69
N LYS A 47 -2.77 -16.28 -7.35
CA LYS A 47 -1.73 -15.81 -8.27
C LYS A 47 -2.08 -16.23 -9.69
N PRO A 48 -2.04 -15.31 -10.67
CA PRO A 48 -2.24 -15.66 -12.06
C PRO A 48 -1.00 -16.39 -12.58
N ARG A 49 -1.17 -17.15 -13.66
CA ARG A 49 -0.12 -17.93 -14.32
C ARG A 49 1.10 -17.07 -14.66
N GLN A 50 0.86 -15.83 -15.09
CA GLN A 50 1.86 -14.84 -15.45
C GLN A 50 2.82 -14.52 -14.29
N VAL A 51 2.33 -14.45 -13.05
CA VAL A 51 3.17 -14.21 -11.87
C VAL A 51 3.99 -15.45 -11.53
N ILE A 52 3.36 -16.62 -11.58
CA ILE A 52 4.02 -17.92 -11.30
C ILE A 52 5.16 -18.14 -12.31
N ASP A 53 4.87 -17.97 -13.60
CA ASP A 53 5.84 -18.22 -14.66
C ASP A 53 6.98 -17.20 -14.64
N ALA A 54 6.71 -15.95 -14.25
CA ALA A 54 7.76 -14.93 -14.08
C ALA A 54 8.73 -15.29 -12.94
N GLU A 55 8.22 -15.76 -11.81
CA GLU A 55 9.05 -16.23 -10.69
C GLU A 55 9.84 -17.49 -11.06
N SER A 56 9.20 -18.47 -11.70
CA SER A 56 9.87 -19.67 -12.20
C SER A 56 11.01 -19.33 -13.17
N ARG A 57 10.78 -18.43 -14.13
CA ARG A 57 11.81 -18.01 -15.09
C ARG A 57 13.02 -17.37 -14.40
N VAL A 58 12.80 -16.56 -13.36
CA VAL A 58 13.93 -15.98 -12.60
C VAL A 58 14.84 -17.08 -12.11
N TYR A 59 14.29 -18.12 -11.47
CA TYR A 59 15.09 -19.19 -10.90
C TYR A 59 15.68 -20.17 -11.92
N GLU A 60 14.98 -20.42 -13.03
CA GLU A 60 15.41 -21.37 -14.05
C GLU A 60 16.44 -20.77 -15.03
N GLU A 61 16.35 -19.48 -15.34
CA GLU A 61 17.06 -18.89 -16.48
C GLU A 61 17.90 -17.64 -16.15
N GLU A 62 17.55 -16.89 -15.10
CA GLU A 62 18.00 -15.49 -14.96
C GLU A 62 18.63 -15.14 -13.60
N TYR A 63 18.72 -16.11 -12.68
CA TYR A 63 19.09 -15.85 -11.29
C TYR A 63 20.56 -15.45 -11.13
N ALA A 64 20.77 -14.30 -10.49
CA ALA A 64 22.03 -13.86 -9.91
C ALA A 64 21.75 -12.85 -8.79
N ASN A 65 22.77 -12.55 -7.99
CA ASN A 65 22.68 -11.47 -7.03
C ASN A 65 22.71 -10.11 -7.75
N VAL A 66 21.82 -9.19 -7.35
CA VAL A 66 21.71 -7.85 -7.95
C VAL A 66 22.86 -6.95 -7.50
N HIS A 67 23.24 -5.97 -8.32
CA HIS A 67 24.25 -4.92 -8.05
C HIS A 67 25.67 -5.41 -7.70
N ARG A 68 25.98 -6.71 -7.76
CA ARG A 68 27.27 -7.25 -7.31
C ARG A 68 28.22 -7.66 -8.43
N GLY A 69 27.71 -7.91 -9.64
CA GLY A 69 28.49 -8.49 -10.72
C GLY A 69 28.42 -7.69 -12.02
N VAL A 70 29.51 -7.74 -12.78
CA VAL A 70 29.58 -7.25 -14.17
C VAL A 70 29.25 -8.34 -15.19
N HIS A 71 28.97 -9.56 -14.74
CA HIS A 71 28.60 -10.68 -15.61
C HIS A 71 27.14 -10.57 -16.04
N TYR A 72 26.85 -11.18 -17.20
CA TYR A 72 25.55 -11.11 -17.86
C TYR A 72 24.35 -11.34 -16.92
N LEU A 73 24.32 -12.46 -16.18
CA LEU A 73 23.19 -12.76 -15.28
C LEU A 73 23.00 -11.73 -14.17
N SER A 74 24.07 -11.13 -13.63
CA SER A 74 23.96 -10.08 -12.60
C SER A 74 23.35 -8.80 -13.19
N GLN A 75 23.69 -8.46 -14.44
CA GLN A 75 23.10 -7.32 -15.14
C GLN A 75 21.61 -7.56 -15.40
N VAL A 76 21.26 -8.72 -15.97
CA VAL A 76 19.86 -9.11 -16.22
C VAL A 76 19.01 -9.06 -14.94
N ALA A 77 19.51 -9.64 -13.84
CA ALA A 77 18.80 -9.63 -12.56
C ALA A 77 18.63 -8.19 -12.01
N THR A 78 19.68 -7.37 -12.13
CA THR A 78 19.66 -5.97 -11.67
C THR A 78 18.66 -5.14 -12.48
N ASP A 79 18.69 -5.26 -13.81
CA ASP A 79 17.79 -4.52 -14.70
C ASP A 79 16.32 -4.87 -14.42
N LYS A 80 16.00 -6.14 -14.15
CA LYS A 80 14.64 -6.57 -13.81
C LYS A 80 14.21 -6.11 -12.42
N PHE A 81 15.12 -6.11 -11.46
CA PHE A 81 14.87 -5.62 -10.11
C PHE A 81 14.54 -4.12 -10.13
N GLU A 82 15.36 -3.30 -10.79
CA GLU A 82 15.10 -1.87 -10.91
C GLU A 82 13.89 -1.57 -11.79
N ALA A 83 13.67 -2.30 -12.88
CA ALA A 83 12.44 -2.17 -13.68
C ALA A 83 11.18 -2.56 -12.89
N THR A 84 11.29 -3.36 -11.83
CA THR A 84 10.17 -3.63 -10.91
C THR A 84 9.91 -2.42 -10.01
N ARG A 85 10.97 -1.75 -9.54
CA ARG A 85 10.87 -0.50 -8.78
C ARG A 85 10.18 0.60 -9.58
N THR A 86 10.61 0.81 -10.83
CA THR A 86 9.97 1.78 -11.73
C THR A 86 8.49 1.44 -11.98
N ARG A 87 8.14 0.15 -12.11
CA ARG A 87 6.72 -0.26 -12.25
C ARG A 87 5.90 0.05 -10.99
N ILE A 88 6.45 -0.13 -9.80
CA ILE A 88 5.76 0.24 -8.55
C ILE A 88 5.60 1.75 -8.45
N GLN A 89 6.64 2.52 -8.80
CA GLN A 89 6.58 3.97 -8.90
C GLN A 89 5.43 4.41 -9.82
N GLN A 90 5.31 3.83 -11.02
CA GLN A 90 4.21 4.12 -11.94
C GLN A 90 2.84 3.67 -11.40
N PHE A 91 2.79 2.49 -10.77
CA PHE A 91 1.56 1.92 -10.22
C PHE A 91 0.95 2.79 -9.10
N LEU A 92 1.79 3.41 -8.28
CA LEU A 92 1.38 4.35 -7.25
C LEU A 92 1.31 5.81 -7.73
N ASN A 93 1.77 6.09 -8.95
CA ASN A 93 2.04 7.43 -9.45
C ASN A 93 2.94 8.24 -8.49
N ALA A 94 4.05 7.66 -8.00
CA ALA A 94 5.07 8.39 -7.25
C ALA A 94 5.90 9.28 -8.19
N ALA A 95 6.58 10.31 -7.69
CA ALA A 95 7.34 11.25 -8.53
C ALA A 95 8.68 10.65 -8.99
N SER A 96 9.28 9.79 -8.18
CA SER A 96 10.56 9.15 -8.47
C SER A 96 10.60 7.70 -7.99
N GLU A 97 11.40 6.87 -8.66
CA GLU A 97 11.64 5.49 -8.21
C GLU A 97 12.46 5.43 -6.92
N ASN A 98 13.22 6.49 -6.61
CA ASN A 98 13.94 6.63 -5.34
C ASN A 98 13.01 6.78 -4.13
N GLU A 99 11.73 7.09 -4.37
CA GLU A 99 10.71 7.15 -3.32
C GLU A 99 10.16 5.75 -2.97
N ILE A 100 10.58 4.70 -3.69
CA ILE A 100 10.09 3.33 -3.50
C ILE A 100 11.15 2.48 -2.79
N VAL A 101 10.81 1.99 -1.60
CA VAL A 101 11.60 1.06 -0.81
C VAL A 101 10.94 -0.31 -0.84
N PHE A 102 11.67 -1.33 -1.30
CA PHE A 102 11.23 -2.72 -1.19
C PHE A 102 11.28 -3.19 0.26
N VAL A 103 10.18 -3.80 0.71
CA VAL A 103 10.04 -4.41 2.03
C VAL A 103 9.36 -5.78 1.87
N ARG A 104 9.33 -6.60 2.91
CA ARG A 104 8.67 -7.92 2.94
C ARG A 104 7.15 -7.84 2.88
N GLY A 105 6.59 -6.68 3.21
CA GLY A 105 5.15 -6.40 3.20
C GLY A 105 4.84 -5.10 3.94
N GLY A 106 3.57 -4.69 3.93
CA GLY A 106 3.12 -3.43 4.54
C GLY A 106 3.46 -3.33 6.03
N THR A 107 3.39 -4.44 6.76
CA THR A 107 3.81 -4.49 8.18
C THR A 107 5.27 -4.10 8.37
N GLU A 108 6.18 -4.57 7.51
CA GLU A 108 7.58 -4.16 7.61
C GLU A 108 7.77 -2.70 7.18
N GLY A 109 7.04 -2.22 6.17
CA GLY A 109 7.04 -0.81 5.78
C GLY A 109 6.65 0.13 6.93
N VAL A 110 5.55 -0.18 7.65
CA VAL A 110 5.14 0.60 8.83
C VAL A 110 6.22 0.58 9.92
N ASN A 111 6.78 -0.61 10.20
CA ASN A 111 7.84 -0.73 11.19
C ASN A 111 9.09 0.04 10.78
N LEU A 112 9.46 0.02 9.50
CA LEU A 112 10.61 0.76 9.00
C LEU A 112 10.43 2.25 9.30
N VAL A 113 9.28 2.85 8.93
CA VAL A 113 8.98 4.25 9.23
C VAL A 113 9.01 4.52 10.75
N ALA A 114 8.37 3.68 11.56
CA ALA A 114 8.36 3.85 13.01
C ALA A 114 9.78 3.78 13.62
N GLN A 115 10.62 2.88 13.11
CA GLN A 115 11.96 2.61 13.64
C GLN A 115 13.03 3.56 13.11
N THR A 116 12.79 4.25 11.98
CA THR A 116 13.70 5.26 11.42
C THR A 116 13.15 6.66 11.72
N TRP A 117 12.30 7.18 10.85
CA TRP A 117 11.71 8.52 10.93
C TRP A 117 11.01 8.75 12.28
N GLY A 118 10.17 7.82 12.72
CA GLY A 118 9.42 7.96 13.98
C GLY A 118 10.35 8.03 15.20
N ARG A 119 11.40 7.20 15.26
CA ARG A 119 12.39 7.25 16.35
C ARG A 119 13.19 8.53 16.35
N GLN A 120 13.50 9.09 15.19
CA GLN A 120 14.32 10.29 15.05
C GLN A 120 13.53 11.58 15.31
N GLU A 121 12.34 11.69 14.72
CA GLU A 121 11.60 12.96 14.64
C GLU A 121 10.58 13.16 15.77
N LEU A 122 10.06 12.07 16.36
CA LEU A 122 9.09 12.17 17.45
C LEU A 122 9.79 12.34 18.80
N ASN A 123 9.21 13.15 19.67
CA ASN A 123 9.75 13.48 20.99
C ASN A 123 8.71 13.24 22.09
N GLU A 124 9.18 13.15 23.33
CA GLU A 124 8.30 12.97 24.49
C GLU A 124 7.15 13.98 24.50
N GLY A 125 5.92 13.48 24.69
CA GLY A 125 4.70 14.29 24.67
C GLY A 125 4.10 14.55 23.29
N ASP A 126 4.79 14.21 22.19
CA ASP A 126 4.19 14.26 20.84
C ASP A 126 3.04 13.25 20.71
N GLU A 127 2.07 13.60 19.88
CA GLU A 127 0.84 12.85 19.68
C GLU A 127 0.84 12.16 18.31
N ILE A 128 0.47 10.88 18.31
CA ILE A 128 0.17 10.07 17.12
C ILE A 128 -1.33 9.79 17.09
N LEU A 129 -1.99 10.15 16.00
CA LEU A 129 -3.39 9.78 15.78
C LEU A 129 -3.46 8.51 14.92
N ILE A 130 -4.25 7.54 15.35
CA ILE A 130 -4.56 6.30 14.60
C ILE A 130 -6.07 6.16 14.46
N SER A 131 -6.58 5.62 13.36
CA SER A 131 -8.02 5.35 13.28
C SER A 131 -8.44 4.10 14.07
N THR A 132 -9.71 3.99 14.41
CA THR A 132 -10.27 2.73 14.96
C THR A 132 -10.48 1.65 13.89
N LEU A 133 -10.24 1.95 12.61
CA LEU A 133 -10.31 1.02 11.49
C LEU A 133 -8.98 0.30 11.21
N GLU A 134 -7.91 0.66 11.92
CA GLU A 134 -6.56 0.17 11.62
C GLU A 134 -6.42 -1.34 11.77
N HIS A 135 -5.68 -1.95 10.86
CA HIS A 135 -5.13 -3.28 11.05
C HIS A 135 -4.00 -3.21 12.09
N HIS A 136 -3.76 -4.28 12.86
CA HIS A 136 -2.72 -4.30 13.91
C HIS A 136 -1.33 -3.88 13.42
N ALA A 137 -1.01 -4.14 12.14
CA ALA A 137 0.23 -3.70 11.51
C ALA A 137 0.45 -2.18 11.57
N ASN A 138 -0.63 -1.39 11.55
CA ASN A 138 -0.62 0.07 11.65
C ASN A 138 -1.04 0.59 13.04
N ILE A 139 -0.99 -0.27 14.08
CA ILE A 139 -1.28 0.09 15.48
C ILE A 139 -0.05 -0.20 16.35
N VAL A 140 0.41 -1.46 16.33
CA VAL A 140 1.41 -1.98 17.26
C VAL A 140 2.74 -1.21 17.18
N PRO A 141 3.30 -0.87 15.99
CA PRO A 141 4.57 -0.14 15.91
C PRO A 141 4.51 1.21 16.62
N TRP A 142 3.40 1.94 16.50
CA TRP A 142 3.20 3.24 17.12
C TRP A 142 3.07 3.15 18.64
N HIS A 143 2.35 2.15 19.15
CA HIS A 143 2.25 1.92 20.58
C HIS A 143 3.59 1.49 21.21
N LEU A 144 4.37 0.66 20.52
CA LEU A 144 5.71 0.28 21.00
C LEU A 144 6.64 1.49 21.06
N LEU A 145 6.64 2.32 20.01
CA LEU A 145 7.43 3.55 19.97
C LEU A 145 6.98 4.55 21.05
N ALA A 146 5.66 4.66 21.26
CA ALA A 146 5.09 5.52 22.29
C ALA A 146 5.49 5.11 23.70
N ALA A 147 5.45 3.81 24.00
CA ALA A 147 5.90 3.27 25.29
C ALA A 147 7.39 3.53 25.55
N GLU A 148 8.21 3.54 24.50
CA GLU A 148 9.64 3.79 24.61
C GLU A 148 9.99 5.28 24.79
N LYS A 149 9.33 6.16 24.03
CA LYS A 149 9.68 7.59 23.93
C LYS A 149 8.75 8.53 24.71
N GLY A 150 7.75 7.99 25.41
CA GLY A 150 6.76 8.81 26.11
C GLY A 150 5.83 9.57 25.16
N LEU A 151 5.48 8.98 24.02
CA LEU A 151 4.53 9.56 23.06
C LEU A 151 3.09 9.25 23.50
N VAL A 152 2.13 9.99 22.95
CA VAL A 152 0.70 9.79 23.21
C VAL A 152 0.02 9.28 21.96
N VAL A 153 -0.56 8.08 22.00
CA VAL A 153 -1.36 7.53 20.89
C VAL A 153 -2.85 7.77 21.17
N LYS A 154 -3.57 8.37 20.22
CA LYS A 154 -5.01 8.62 20.32
C LYS A 154 -5.76 7.96 19.16
N GLY A 155 -6.91 7.36 19.46
CA GLY A 155 -7.80 6.77 18.48
C GLY A 155 -8.78 7.79 17.89
N ILE A 156 -8.87 7.86 16.57
CA ILE A 156 -9.91 8.58 15.84
C ILE A 156 -11.16 7.68 15.82
N PRO A 157 -12.27 8.12 16.43
CA PRO A 157 -13.47 7.31 16.49
C PRO A 157 -14.13 7.18 15.12
N ILE A 158 -15.01 6.19 15.02
CA ILE A 158 -15.92 5.99 13.89
C ILE A 158 -17.35 6.10 14.39
N HIS A 159 -18.26 6.44 13.49
CA HIS A 159 -19.70 6.31 13.71
C HIS A 159 -20.14 4.84 13.61
N ASP A 160 -21.38 4.57 14.03
CA ASP A 160 -21.97 3.22 13.99
C ASP A 160 -22.08 2.63 12.57
N ASP A 161 -22.07 3.49 11.54
CA ASP A 161 -22.05 3.09 10.12
C ASP A 161 -20.63 2.75 9.60
N GLY A 162 -19.62 2.84 10.48
CA GLY A 162 -18.23 2.55 10.18
C GLY A 162 -17.43 3.71 9.58
N GLN A 163 -18.07 4.86 9.30
CA GLN A 163 -17.38 6.03 8.76
C GLN A 163 -16.53 6.72 9.84
N ILE A 164 -15.42 7.33 9.42
CA ILE A 164 -14.59 8.17 10.30
C ILE A 164 -15.42 9.34 10.83
N ASP A 165 -15.37 9.57 12.15
CA ASP A 165 -15.91 10.78 12.75
C ASP A 165 -14.96 11.95 12.46
N MET A 166 -15.27 12.69 11.39
CA MET A 166 -14.44 13.79 10.92
C MET A 166 -14.44 14.99 11.88
N ASP A 167 -15.49 15.19 12.67
CA ASP A 167 -15.56 16.28 13.64
C ASP A 167 -14.68 15.98 14.86
N ALA A 168 -14.69 14.73 15.33
CA ALA A 168 -13.75 14.26 16.34
C ALA A 168 -12.31 14.32 15.83
N TYR A 169 -12.05 13.90 14.59
CA TYR A 169 -10.73 13.98 13.98
C TYR A 169 -10.18 15.41 13.99
N ARG A 170 -10.96 16.39 13.51
CA ARG A 170 -10.58 17.82 13.54
C ARG A 170 -10.28 18.31 14.95
N SER A 171 -11.04 17.86 15.94
CA SER A 171 -10.89 18.26 17.34
C SER A 171 -9.66 17.63 18.02
N LEU A 172 -9.19 16.49 17.51
CA LEU A 172 -7.99 15.81 18.01
C LEU A 172 -6.70 16.46 17.48
N LEU A 173 -6.72 17.00 16.26
CA LEU A 173 -5.57 17.68 15.65
C LEU A 173 -5.15 18.92 16.44
N ASN A 174 -3.86 19.01 16.75
CA ASN A 174 -3.27 20.14 17.46
C ASN A 174 -1.75 20.20 17.22
N GLU A 175 -1.08 21.21 17.77
CA GLU A 175 0.36 21.46 17.62
C GLU A 175 1.28 20.31 18.09
N ARG A 176 0.80 19.44 18.98
CA ARG A 176 1.52 18.23 19.42
C ARG A 176 1.29 17.04 18.49
N THR A 177 0.32 17.11 17.59
CA THR A 177 0.12 16.04 16.61
C THR A 177 1.27 16.06 15.60
N LYS A 178 2.07 15.00 15.57
CA LYS A 178 3.22 14.88 14.66
C LYS A 178 3.07 13.80 13.60
N LEU A 179 2.21 12.82 13.86
CA LEU A 179 1.91 11.76 12.92
C LEU A 179 0.42 11.42 12.96
N VAL A 180 -0.18 11.22 11.80
CA VAL A 180 -1.49 10.61 11.62
C VAL A 180 -1.29 9.34 10.79
N ALA A 181 -1.56 8.17 11.37
CA ALA A 181 -1.47 6.89 10.68
C ALA A 181 -2.88 6.35 10.40
N LEU A 182 -3.19 6.15 9.12
CA LEU A 182 -4.54 5.84 8.64
C LEU A 182 -4.52 4.65 7.70
N THR A 183 -5.59 3.87 7.68
CA THR A 183 -5.88 2.99 6.56
C THR A 183 -6.61 3.76 5.45
N GLN A 184 -6.27 3.49 4.19
CA GLN A 184 -7.05 4.02 3.06
C GLN A 184 -8.36 3.24 2.88
N MET A 185 -8.34 1.93 3.18
CA MET A 185 -9.52 1.07 3.09
C MET A 185 -9.48 0.00 4.17
N SER A 186 -10.51 -0.03 5.03
CA SER A 186 -10.62 -1.01 6.11
C SER A 186 -10.67 -2.44 5.56
N ASN A 187 -9.83 -3.33 6.09
CA ASN A 187 -9.85 -4.75 5.74
C ASN A 187 -11.03 -5.52 6.32
N ALA A 188 -11.70 -4.97 7.33
CA ALA A 188 -12.81 -5.63 8.02
C ALA A 188 -14.17 -5.11 7.51
N LEU A 189 -14.32 -3.79 7.39
CA LEU A 189 -15.59 -3.17 7.02
C LEU A 189 -15.67 -2.77 5.54
N GLY A 190 -14.54 -2.75 4.82
CA GLY A 190 -14.48 -2.28 3.43
C GLY A 190 -14.69 -0.78 3.25
N ILE A 191 -14.72 -0.01 4.33
CA ILE A 191 -14.87 1.45 4.32
C ILE A 191 -13.63 2.08 3.70
N ILE A 192 -13.83 2.89 2.66
CA ILE A 192 -12.81 3.77 2.07
C ILE A 192 -12.82 5.06 2.87
N THR A 193 -11.67 5.42 3.46
CA THR A 193 -11.57 6.63 4.27
C THR A 193 -11.50 7.88 3.38
N PRO A 194 -11.93 9.06 3.87
CA PRO A 194 -11.76 10.34 3.17
C PRO A 194 -10.28 10.81 3.25
N ALA A 195 -9.36 9.95 2.81
CA ALA A 195 -7.92 10.07 3.06
C ALA A 195 -7.34 11.40 2.60
N GLN A 196 -7.73 11.91 1.41
CA GLN A 196 -7.22 13.18 0.89
C GLN A 196 -7.58 14.37 1.80
N GLU A 197 -8.81 14.41 2.32
CA GLU A 197 -9.20 15.46 3.26
C GLU A 197 -8.49 15.31 4.60
N MET A 198 -8.35 14.07 5.09
CA MET A 198 -7.64 13.81 6.34
C MET A 198 -6.16 14.21 6.24
N ILE A 199 -5.50 13.88 5.13
CA ILE A 199 -4.11 14.26 4.87
C ILE A 199 -3.94 15.77 4.90
N ARG A 200 -4.79 16.49 4.17
CA ARG A 200 -4.76 17.96 4.14
C ARG A 200 -4.87 18.56 5.54
N LEU A 201 -5.77 18.04 6.37
CA LEU A 201 -5.96 18.52 7.75
C LEU A 201 -4.79 18.16 8.68
N ALA A 202 -4.19 16.99 8.51
CA ALA A 202 -2.98 16.61 9.23
C ALA A 202 -1.82 17.56 8.91
N HIS A 203 -1.63 17.88 7.62
CA HIS A 203 -0.61 18.83 7.18
C HIS A 203 -0.87 20.24 7.67
N ASP A 204 -2.12 20.72 7.67
CA ASP A 204 -2.49 22.02 8.26
C ASP A 204 -2.10 22.11 9.76
N ALA A 205 -2.12 20.98 10.47
CA ALA A 205 -1.67 20.87 11.86
C ALA A 205 -0.15 20.64 12.02
N GLY A 206 0.60 20.54 10.93
CA GLY A 206 2.04 20.27 10.92
C GLY A 206 2.43 18.81 11.16
N ALA A 207 1.48 17.88 11.03
CA ALA A 207 1.71 16.44 11.19
C ALA A 207 2.06 15.78 9.85
N ARG A 208 2.82 14.69 9.90
CA ARG A 208 3.02 13.80 8.74
C ARG A 208 1.95 12.71 8.68
N VAL A 209 1.79 12.08 7.52
CA VAL A 209 0.79 11.04 7.31
C VAL A 209 1.39 9.73 6.80
N MET A 210 1.08 8.66 7.53
CA MET A 210 1.32 7.28 7.11
C MET A 210 0.01 6.65 6.64
N LEU A 211 -0.06 6.25 5.37
CA LEU A 211 -1.25 5.64 4.79
C LEU A 211 -1.04 4.13 4.52
N ASP A 212 -1.80 3.28 5.23
CA ASP A 212 -1.89 1.84 4.95
C ASP A 212 -2.86 1.59 3.79
N GLY A 213 -2.26 1.34 2.63
CA GLY A 213 -2.93 1.07 1.37
C GLY A 213 -3.14 -0.41 1.06
N CYS A 214 -2.85 -1.34 1.99
CA CYS A 214 -2.79 -2.77 1.71
C CYS A 214 -4.07 -3.37 1.11
N GLN A 215 -5.24 -2.79 1.36
CA GLN A 215 -6.48 -3.19 0.70
C GLN A 215 -6.81 -2.30 -0.51
N ALA A 216 -6.55 -0.99 -0.42
CA ALA A 216 -6.96 -0.03 -1.44
C ALA A 216 -6.31 -0.29 -2.81
N VAL A 217 -5.02 -0.63 -2.84
CA VAL A 217 -4.29 -0.89 -4.11
C VAL A 217 -4.87 -2.05 -4.94
N SER A 218 -5.64 -2.95 -4.33
CA SER A 218 -6.29 -4.07 -5.03
C SER A 218 -7.67 -3.72 -5.57
N HIS A 219 -8.24 -2.59 -5.15
CA HIS A 219 -9.64 -2.22 -5.38
C HIS A 219 -9.82 -0.88 -6.10
N SER A 220 -8.79 -0.04 -6.15
CA SER A 220 -8.81 1.24 -6.85
C SER A 220 -7.43 1.62 -7.34
N ALA A 221 -7.38 2.45 -8.40
CA ALA A 221 -6.15 3.15 -8.75
C ALA A 221 -5.73 4.06 -7.59
N VAL A 222 -4.43 4.18 -7.37
CA VAL A 222 -3.84 4.99 -6.32
C VAL A 222 -2.90 6.01 -6.96
N ASP A 223 -3.03 7.26 -6.50
CA ASP A 223 -2.17 8.36 -6.90
C ASP A 223 -1.63 9.03 -5.64
N VAL A 224 -0.41 8.67 -5.24
CA VAL A 224 0.20 9.17 -4.00
C VAL A 224 0.53 10.66 -4.07
N GLN A 225 0.76 11.20 -5.27
CA GLN A 225 0.95 12.64 -5.48
C GLN A 225 -0.35 13.41 -5.27
N ALA A 226 -1.48 12.90 -5.79
CA ALA A 226 -2.78 13.53 -5.60
C ALA A 226 -3.32 13.38 -4.16
N LEU A 227 -3.01 12.26 -3.50
CA LEU A 227 -3.31 12.04 -2.09
C LEU A 227 -2.46 12.91 -1.17
N ASP A 228 -1.22 13.17 -1.57
CA ASP A 228 -0.21 13.92 -0.82
C ASP A 228 0.24 13.26 0.50
N CYS A 229 0.06 11.95 0.65
CA CYS A 229 0.54 11.24 1.84
C CYS A 229 2.08 11.28 1.93
N ASP A 230 2.63 11.36 3.14
CA ASP A 230 4.08 11.39 3.37
C ASP A 230 4.72 9.99 3.24
N PHE A 231 3.99 8.97 3.68
CA PHE A 231 4.35 7.56 3.54
C PHE A 231 3.13 6.74 3.09
N TYR A 232 3.37 5.71 2.29
CA TYR A 232 2.33 4.80 1.80
C TYR A 232 2.84 3.37 1.74
N VAL A 233 2.06 2.39 2.20
CA VAL A 233 2.49 0.97 2.15
C VAL A 233 1.47 0.07 1.49
N PHE A 234 1.97 -0.99 0.85
CA PHE A 234 1.13 -2.12 0.45
C PHE A 234 1.90 -3.44 0.47
N SER A 235 1.17 -4.56 0.36
CA SER A 235 1.72 -5.92 0.36
C SER A 235 1.46 -6.64 -0.96
N GLY A 236 2.50 -7.21 -1.58
CA GLY A 236 2.42 -7.86 -2.90
C GLY A 236 1.42 -9.01 -2.94
N HIS A 237 1.34 -9.81 -1.88
CA HIS A 237 0.44 -10.97 -1.79
C HIS A 237 -1.06 -10.63 -1.76
N LYS A 238 -1.43 -9.35 -1.66
CA LYS A 238 -2.81 -8.86 -1.78
C LYS A 238 -3.15 -8.31 -3.16
N ILE A 239 -2.13 -7.98 -3.97
CA ILE A 239 -2.27 -7.50 -5.36
C ILE A 239 -1.90 -8.60 -6.37
N TYR A 240 -2.25 -9.85 -6.05
CA TYR A 240 -1.99 -11.03 -6.89
C TYR A 240 -0.50 -11.39 -7.09
N GLY A 241 0.42 -10.71 -6.39
CA GLY A 241 1.86 -10.95 -6.43
C GLY A 241 2.34 -12.04 -5.45
N PRO A 242 3.66 -12.28 -5.40
CA PRO A 242 4.25 -13.27 -4.51
C PRO A 242 4.19 -12.84 -3.03
N THR A 243 4.39 -13.80 -2.12
CA THR A 243 4.58 -13.54 -0.69
C THR A 243 5.99 -13.02 -0.41
N GLY A 244 6.16 -12.33 0.72
CA GLY A 244 7.49 -11.88 1.15
C GLY A 244 8.01 -10.64 0.41
N ILE A 245 7.13 -9.93 -0.29
CA ILE A 245 7.41 -8.63 -0.90
C ILE A 245 6.23 -7.66 -0.69
N GLY A 246 6.56 -6.39 -0.59
CA GLY A 246 5.70 -5.23 -0.57
C GLY A 246 6.53 -4.00 -0.89
N ALA A 247 5.91 -2.83 -0.80
CA ALA A 247 6.62 -1.58 -0.98
C ALA A 247 6.17 -0.56 0.07
N LEU A 248 7.14 0.24 0.47
CA LEU A 248 6.95 1.51 1.15
C LEU A 248 7.27 2.60 0.14
N TYR A 249 6.31 3.47 -0.13
CA TYR A 249 6.55 4.79 -0.69
C TYR A 249 6.81 5.77 0.46
N GLY A 250 7.78 6.66 0.28
CA GLY A 250 7.97 7.83 1.12
C GLY A 250 8.43 9.01 0.28
N LYS A 251 7.94 10.21 0.59
CA LYS A 251 8.41 11.44 -0.08
C LYS A 251 9.93 11.56 0.03
N ALA A 252 10.59 11.95 -1.07
CA ALA A 252 12.05 11.94 -1.16
C ALA A 252 12.73 12.68 0.01
N GLU A 253 12.22 13.84 0.42
CA GLU A 253 12.78 14.64 1.51
C GLU A 253 12.67 13.99 2.91
N LEU A 254 11.91 12.89 3.03
CA LEU A 254 11.76 12.12 4.27
C LEU A 254 12.59 10.84 4.27
N LEU A 255 13.18 10.48 3.12
CA LEU A 255 14.02 9.28 2.95
C LEU A 255 15.53 9.60 2.96
N GLU A 256 15.90 10.88 2.87
CA GLU A 256 17.28 11.39 2.99
C GLU A 256 17.70 11.62 4.46
#